data_AF-A0A2A4Z444-F1
#
_entry.id   AF-A0A2A4Z444-F1
#
_cell.length_a   1.000
_cell.length_b   1.000
_cell.length_c   1.000
_cell.angle_alpha   90.00
_cell.angle_beta   90.00
_cell.angle_gamma   90.00
#
_symmetry.space_group_name_H-M   'P 1'
#
loop_
_entity.id
_entity.type
_entity.pdbx_description
1 polymer ?
#
loop_
_entity_poly.entity_id
_entity_poly.type
_entity_poly.pdbx_seq_one_letter_code
_entity_poly.pdbx_strand_id
1 'polypeptide(L)'
;METRRKILTRHRKGDGIREIRRDLNLSRNTVRDVIRSGGNKAVTYVRKLQPYPKLGEYIDFLEKLLRDNKHDRPKRNAKHLYEELCIVAYNGQL
;
A
#
# COMPACT_ATOMS: atom_id res chain seq x y z
N MET A 1 12.90 -9.06 2.80
CA MET A 1 11.96 -10.13 2.38
C MET A 1 12.54 -11.49 2.72
N GLU A 2 12.43 -11.91 3.97
CA GLU A 2 13.17 -13.09 4.44
C GLU A 2 12.48 -14.42 4.10
N THR A 3 11.15 -14.48 4.20
CA THR A 3 10.36 -15.70 4.02
C THR A 3 10.34 -16.24 2.59
N ARG A 4 10.16 -15.37 1.57
CA ARG A 4 10.16 -15.80 0.16
C ARG A 4 11.51 -16.37 -0.27
N ARG A 5 12.60 -15.71 0.16
CA ARG A 5 13.96 -16.17 -0.11
C ARG A 5 14.22 -17.52 0.55
N LYS A 6 13.80 -17.73 1.80
CA LYS A 6 13.88 -19.03 2.49
C LYS A 6 13.16 -20.15 1.73
N ILE A 7 11.93 -19.91 1.25
CA ILE A 7 11.17 -20.88 0.44
C ILE A 7 11.97 -21.27 -0.82
N LEU A 8 12.45 -20.29 -1.58
CA LEU A 8 13.17 -20.54 -2.83
C LEU A 8 14.49 -21.26 -2.61
N THR A 9 15.25 -20.86 -1.57
CA THR A 9 16.51 -21.53 -1.24
C THR A 9 16.29 -22.98 -0.85
N ARG A 10 15.30 -23.29 0.00
CA ARG A 10 14.99 -24.67 0.39
C ARG A 10 14.50 -25.50 -0.79
N HIS A 11 13.63 -24.93 -1.63
CA HIS A 11 13.19 -25.61 -2.83
C HIS A 11 14.34 -25.92 -3.81
N ARG A 12 15.29 -25.00 -3.98
CA ARG A 12 16.52 -25.23 -4.77
C ARG A 12 17.44 -26.31 -4.18
N LYS A 13 17.38 -26.53 -2.87
CA LYS A 13 18.12 -27.61 -2.19
C LYS A 13 17.45 -28.98 -2.31
N GLY A 14 16.25 -29.06 -2.89
CA GLY A 14 15.53 -30.31 -3.12
C GLY A 14 14.36 -30.55 -2.16
N ASP A 15 14.16 -29.69 -1.16
CA ASP A 15 13.10 -29.88 -0.17
C ASP A 15 11.71 -29.84 -0.83
N GLY A 16 10.85 -30.76 -0.39
CA GLY A 16 9.49 -30.87 -0.89
C GLY A 16 8.57 -29.76 -0.34
N ILE A 17 7.53 -29.39 -1.09
CA ILE A 17 6.55 -28.37 -0.67
C ILE A 17 5.93 -28.68 0.70
N ARG A 18 5.70 -29.96 1.02
CA ARG A 18 5.10 -30.39 2.30
C ARG A 18 6.00 -30.08 3.50
N GLU A 19 7.29 -30.29 3.34
CA GLU A 19 8.32 -30.04 4.35
C GLU A 19 8.49 -28.53 4.56
N ILE A 20 8.71 -27.79 3.46
CA ILE A 20 8.87 -26.33 3.49
C ILE A 20 7.69 -25.65 4.18
N ARG A 21 6.44 -26.06 3.89
CA ARG A 21 5.28 -25.45 4.55
C ARG A 21 5.23 -25.76 6.05
N ARG A 22 5.59 -26.98 6.47
CA ARG A 22 5.54 -27.39 7.88
C ARG A 22 6.55 -26.61 8.69
N ASP A 23 7.77 -26.53 8.19
CA ASP A 23 8.89 -25.89 8.89
C ASP A 23 8.75 -24.37 8.92
N LEU A 24 8.23 -23.76 7.85
CA LEU A 24 7.99 -22.31 7.79
C LEU A 24 6.63 -21.89 8.34
N ASN A 25 5.79 -22.84 8.76
CA ASN A 25 4.40 -22.63 9.18
C ASN A 25 3.58 -21.78 8.17
N LEU A 26 3.68 -22.12 6.88
CA LEU A 26 3.01 -21.41 5.79
C LEU A 26 1.93 -22.26 5.14
N SER A 27 0.93 -21.60 4.54
CA SER A 27 -0.04 -22.32 3.72
C SER A 27 0.64 -22.99 2.52
N ARG A 28 0.12 -24.15 2.10
CA ARG A 28 0.60 -24.86 0.89
C ARG A 28 0.49 -23.95 -0.33
N ASN A 29 -0.55 -23.12 -0.38
CA ASN A 29 -0.81 -22.18 -1.47
C ASN A 29 0.31 -21.15 -1.56
N THR A 30 0.68 -20.53 -0.44
CA THR A 30 1.75 -19.53 -0.37
C THR A 30 3.09 -20.10 -0.85
N VAL A 31 3.48 -21.29 -0.36
CA VAL A 31 4.74 -21.93 -0.77
C VAL A 31 4.74 -22.20 -2.28
N ARG A 32 3.66 -22.79 -2.79
CA ARG A 32 3.50 -23.09 -4.22
C ARG A 32 3.53 -21.83 -5.08
N ASP A 33 2.86 -20.77 -4.65
CA ASP A 33 2.76 -19.52 -5.41
C ASP A 33 4.11 -18.80 -5.45
N VAL A 34 4.88 -18.84 -4.35
CA VAL A 34 6.25 -18.30 -4.31
C VAL A 34 7.18 -19.07 -5.24
N ILE A 35 7.14 -20.41 -5.22
CA ILE A 35 7.93 -21.25 -6.12
C ILE A 35 7.56 -20.96 -7.58
N ARG A 36 6.26 -20.97 -7.91
CA ARG A 36 5.77 -20.73 -9.28
C ARG A 36 6.12 -19.34 -9.81
N SER A 37 6.06 -18.32 -8.95
CA SER A 37 6.38 -16.94 -9.33
C SER A 37 7.86 -16.58 -9.23
N GLY A 38 8.74 -17.52 -8.86
CA GLY A 38 10.16 -17.27 -8.62
C GLY A 38 10.43 -16.24 -7.51
N GLY A 39 9.46 -15.99 -6.62
CA GLY A 39 9.51 -14.92 -5.62
C GLY A 39 9.28 -13.50 -6.15
N ASN A 40 9.06 -13.34 -7.46
CA ASN A 40 8.89 -12.05 -8.12
C ASN A 40 7.45 -11.50 -8.01
N LYS A 41 6.49 -12.32 -7.57
CA LYS A 41 5.15 -11.82 -7.29
C LYS A 41 5.17 -11.02 -5.99
N ALA A 42 5.25 -9.69 -6.13
CA ALA A 42 4.93 -8.79 -5.05
C ALA A 42 3.46 -9.04 -4.67
N VAL A 43 3.23 -9.48 -3.43
CA VAL A 43 1.89 -9.37 -2.83
C VAL A 43 1.74 -7.89 -2.47
N THR A 44 1.43 -7.07 -3.47
CA THR A 44 1.06 -5.69 -3.23
C THR A 44 -0.37 -5.68 -2.74
N TYR A 45 -0.58 -5.06 -1.58
CA TYR A 45 -1.91 -4.74 -1.15
C TYR A 45 -2.48 -3.68 -2.10
N VAL A 46 -3.49 -4.05 -2.88
CA VAL A 46 -4.18 -3.13 -3.80
C VAL A 46 -5.62 -2.99 -3.32
N ARG A 47 -5.97 -1.81 -2.81
CA ARG A 47 -7.38 -1.44 -2.62
C ARG A 47 -7.93 -1.07 -4.00
N LYS A 48 -8.88 -1.86 -4.51
CA LYS A 48 -9.59 -1.53 -5.77
C LYS A 48 -10.40 -0.24 -5.66
N LEU A 49 -10.92 0.03 -4.46
CA LEU A 49 -11.58 1.28 -4.09
C LEU A 49 -11.07 1.66 -2.70
N GLN A 50 -10.52 2.87 -2.58
CA GLN A 50 -10.14 3.43 -1.30
C GLN A 50 -11.34 4.25 -0.80
N PRO A 51 -12.09 3.77 0.21
CA PRO A 51 -13.16 4.58 0.78
C PRO A 51 -12.52 5.79 1.48
N TYR A 52 -13.03 6.98 1.17
CA TYR A 52 -12.63 8.25 1.78
C TYR A 52 -13.75 8.74 2.71
N PRO A 53 -14.03 8.05 3.84
CA PRO A 53 -15.25 8.29 4.62
C PRO A 53 -15.34 9.70 5.22
N LYS A 54 -14.21 10.37 5.46
CA LYS A 54 -14.17 11.75 5.98
C LYS A 54 -13.68 12.77 4.95
N LEU A 55 -12.78 12.35 4.07
CA LEU A 55 -12.21 13.24 3.05
C LEU A 55 -13.15 13.42 1.85
N GLY A 56 -14.05 12.46 1.61
CA GLY A 56 -14.92 12.40 0.43
C GLY A 56 -15.66 13.70 0.13
N GLU A 57 -16.30 14.29 1.15
CA GLU A 57 -17.07 15.54 1.04
C GLU A 57 -16.20 16.75 0.69
N TYR A 58 -14.89 16.67 0.90
CA TYR A 58 -13.94 17.76 0.72
C TYR A 58 -13.03 17.55 -0.50
N ILE A 59 -13.19 16.47 -1.26
CA ILE A 59 -12.33 16.14 -2.42
C ILE A 59 -12.38 17.29 -3.44
N ASP A 60 -13.58 17.73 -3.84
CA ASP A 60 -13.73 18.78 -4.86
C ASP A 60 -13.09 20.11 -4.42
N PHE A 61 -13.23 20.45 -3.14
CA PHE A 61 -12.61 21.64 -2.55
C PHE A 61 -11.09 21.51 -2.51
N LEU A 62 -10.56 20.37 -2.04
CA LEU A 62 -9.13 20.10 -2.00
C LEU A 62 -8.52 20.13 -3.42
N GLU A 63 -9.20 19.56 -4.41
CA GLU A 63 -8.75 19.62 -5.79
C GLU A 63 -8.70 21.06 -6.33
N LYS A 64 -9.71 21.88 -6.01
CA LYS A 64 -9.71 23.30 -6.39
C LYS A 64 -8.52 24.03 -5.77
N LEU A 65 -8.32 23.85 -4.46
CA LEU A 65 -7.23 24.43 -3.69
C LEU A 65 -5.85 24.04 -4.27
N LEU A 66 -5.68 22.77 -4.66
CA LEU A 66 -4.46 22.28 -5.31
C LEU A 66 -4.26 22.86 -6.71
N ARG A 67 -5.34 23.02 -7.50
CA ARG A 67 -5.30 23.65 -8.83
C ARG A 67 -4.88 25.12 -8.71
N ASP A 68 -5.49 25.87 -7.79
CA ASP A 68 -5.19 27.29 -7.58
C ASP A 68 -3.72 27.46 -7.14
N ASN A 69 -3.27 26.66 -6.16
CA ASN A 69 -1.88 26.69 -5.68
C ASN A 69 -0.83 26.32 -6.76
N LYS A 70 -1.21 25.63 -7.84
CA LYS A 70 -0.28 25.33 -8.95
C LYS A 70 0.25 26.61 -9.61
N HIS A 71 -0.58 27.65 -9.64
CA HIS A 71 -0.32 28.92 -10.32
C HIS A 71 0.13 30.03 -9.35
N ASP A 72 -0.03 29.84 -8.05
CA ASP A 72 0.39 30.79 -7.01
C ASP A 72 1.92 30.97 -6.94
N ARG A 73 2.34 32.21 -6.68
CA ARG A 73 3.72 32.57 -6.32
C ARG A 73 3.73 33.52 -5.12
N PRO A 74 4.26 33.10 -3.95
CA PRO A 74 4.84 31.78 -3.67
C PRO A 74 3.78 30.67 -3.56
N LYS A 75 4.18 29.42 -3.83
CA LYS A 75 3.31 28.26 -3.61
C LYS A 75 3.09 28.04 -2.12
N ARG A 76 1.86 27.72 -1.74
CA ARG A 76 1.47 27.25 -0.42
C ARG A 76 2.02 25.84 -0.21
N ASN A 77 2.55 25.59 0.97
CA ASN A 77 3.02 24.26 1.38
C ASN A 77 1.83 23.39 1.82
N ALA A 78 2.06 22.08 2.03
CA ALA A 78 0.99 21.16 2.41
C ALA A 78 0.32 21.53 3.75
N LYS A 79 1.04 22.19 4.66
CA LYS A 79 0.52 22.62 5.96
C LYS A 79 -0.53 23.74 5.80
N HIS A 80 -0.23 24.76 5.00
CA HIS A 80 -1.17 25.85 4.73
C HIS A 80 -2.43 25.33 4.03
N LEU A 81 -2.27 24.41 3.06
CA LEU A 81 -3.41 23.80 2.38
C LEU A 81 -4.29 22.98 3.33
N TYR A 82 -3.68 22.30 4.31
CA TYR A 82 -4.40 21.58 5.35
C TYR A 82 -5.15 22.53 6.30
N GLU A 83 -4.53 23.63 6.71
CA GLU A 83 -5.16 24.65 7.55
C GLU A 83 -6.40 25.26 6.86
N GLU A 84 -6.29 25.57 5.57
CA GLU A 84 -7.43 26.04 4.76
C GLU A 84 -8.55 24.99 4.66
N LEU A 85 -8.20 23.71 4.55
CA LEU A 85 -9.17 22.61 4.56
C LEU A 85 -9.90 22.52 5.90
N CYS A 86 -9.18 22.70 7.02
CA CYS A 86 -9.76 22.69 8.36
C CYS A 86 -10.70 23.87 8.63
N ILE A 87 -10.47 25.04 8.02
CA ILE A 87 -11.40 26.19 8.11
C ILE A 87 -12.79 25.83 7.55
N VAL A 88 -12.84 24.97 6.53
CA VAL A 88 -14.10 24.49 5.91
C VAL A 88 -14.76 23.36 6.73
N ALA A 89 -14.33 23.16 7.98
CA ALA A 89 -14.79 22.12 8.91
C ALA A 89 -14.27 20.69 8.64
N TYR A 90 -13.19 20.54 7.86
CA TYR A 90 -12.49 19.25 7.79
C TYR A 90 -11.79 18.93 9.12
N ASN A 91 -12.38 18.02 9.90
CA ASN A 91 -11.89 17.64 11.23
C ASN A 91 -10.69 16.66 11.22
N GLY A 92 -10.13 16.36 10.05
CA GLY A 92 -9.01 15.44 9.91
C GLY A 92 -9.35 13.95 10.18
N GLN A 93 -8.36 13.11 9.92
CA GLN A 93 -8.26 11.77 10.48
C GLN A 93 -7.06 11.76 11.42
N LEU A 94 -7.32 11.71 12.73
CA LEU A 94 -6.39 11.11 13.69
C LEU A 94 -6.34 9.60 13.46
#